data_AF-A0A8J8CID8-F1
#
_entry.id   AF-A0A8J8CID8-F1
#
_cell.length_a   1.000
_cell.length_b   1.000
_cell.length_c   1.000
_cell.angle_alpha   90.00
_cell.angle_beta   90.00
_cell.angle_gamma   90.00
#
_symmetry.space_group_name_H-M   'P 1'
#
loop_
_entity.id
_entity.type
_entity.pdbx_description
1 polymer ?
#
loop_
_entity_poly.entity_id
_entity_poly.type
_entity_poly.pdbx_seq_one_letter_code
_entity_poly.pdbx_strand_id
1 'polypeptide(L)'
;MSNHLLTIRSLNVQDGICPGYLVTSTAPINVEDRIEEDILTEPRVLINDIAQHLRDHADDAEILVLTHGYNTDCNGANTWYVTACEYLRDKYCDRIPKGLVVVGYRWSSEKFSGDESGSFWHKAMYTLNSIPLIMGVLLAVSIVISLFSVFMTPLRFLLVLTIPIILFIVTLIILRLTVYFRDIWRANHYGVPDLVELVRQLDLAIVENTDHTQPKKGAEYWKNKRIRLSFIGHSMGAFVTTNAVRILSDVFDQDSIGSLSMDTQNKTPSPDIGNVFRLSKLVLIAPDIPVDTIISGRANTLRSSLRRFEEAYLFVNKHDTVLKLASTIANYFSFPAKTREGGYRLGNVFICAKKVQNDLGRRYKTRFGIVNLDTVCSTDIKRPNYLDYLCISRDIPLSRRQDLVSVGGRAIAELFTCFDCTNYTEINRKTGKEVGIVSYGFGRPSKRFGERFSRIFSTKNLDSHGGYIYNDHADLSKRLIYGLACLGFKGCLQAMHPELSNSAATLSQVHALSEVCQERGMQVLLATERYEVDILCEDRDRNGY
;
A
#
# COMPACT_ATOMS: atom_id res chain seq x y z
N MET A 1 15.02 -13.65 -30.63
CA MET A 1 13.60 -13.34 -30.36
C MET A 1 13.57 -12.17 -29.37
N SER A 2 12.59 -11.27 -29.45
CA SER A 2 12.51 -10.13 -28.53
C SER A 2 11.83 -10.57 -27.24
N ASN A 3 12.51 -10.45 -26.10
CA ASN A 3 11.91 -10.74 -24.80
C ASN A 3 10.73 -9.80 -24.53
N HIS A 4 9.62 -10.36 -24.08
CA HIS A 4 8.46 -9.58 -23.66
C HIS A 4 8.75 -8.88 -22.32
N LEU A 5 8.26 -7.65 -22.14
CA LEU A 5 8.39 -6.89 -20.89
C LEU A 5 7.61 -7.53 -19.73
N LEU A 6 6.48 -8.16 -20.06
CA LEU A 6 5.53 -8.72 -19.12
C LEU A 6 5.19 -10.15 -19.54
N THR A 7 5.00 -11.04 -18.58
CA THR A 7 4.29 -12.30 -18.78
C THR A 7 2.88 -12.17 -18.19
N ILE A 8 1.90 -12.73 -18.88
CA ILE A 8 0.51 -12.71 -18.45
C ILE A 8 0.01 -14.15 -18.45
N ARG A 9 -0.70 -14.53 -17.40
CA ARG A 9 -1.40 -15.81 -17.32
C ARG A 9 -2.77 -15.62 -16.69
N SER A 10 -3.74 -16.39 -17.14
CA SER A 10 -5.03 -16.48 -16.46
C SER A 10 -4.85 -17.11 -15.08
N LEU A 11 -5.54 -16.56 -14.08
CA LEU A 11 -5.69 -17.19 -12.77
C LEU A 11 -6.75 -18.26 -12.93
N ASN A 12 -6.35 -19.54 -12.85
CA ASN A 12 -7.27 -20.69 -12.87
C ASN A 12 -8.12 -20.70 -11.59
N VAL A 13 -9.14 -19.86 -11.54
CA VAL A 13 -10.19 -19.87 -10.53
C VAL A 13 -11.32 -20.70 -11.11
N GLN A 14 -11.64 -21.84 -10.49
CA GLN A 14 -12.74 -22.71 -10.93
C GLN A 14 -14.05 -21.91 -10.97
N ASP A 15 -14.77 -22.00 -12.10
CA ASP A 15 -16.08 -21.39 -12.35
C ASP A 15 -16.16 -19.89 -12.00
N GLY A 16 -15.21 -19.09 -12.50
CA GLY A 16 -15.05 -17.68 -12.15
C GLY A 16 -16.15 -16.76 -12.66
N ILE A 17 -16.73 -15.96 -11.75
CA ILE A 17 -17.70 -14.88 -12.03
C ILE A 17 -17.04 -13.66 -12.67
N CYS A 18 -15.75 -13.44 -12.38
CA CYS A 18 -14.93 -12.36 -12.94
C CYS A 18 -13.59 -12.92 -13.45
N PRO A 19 -13.14 -12.56 -14.66
CA PRO A 19 -11.82 -12.95 -15.16
C PRO A 19 -10.69 -12.44 -14.27
N GLY A 20 -9.75 -13.34 -13.93
CA GLY A 20 -8.57 -13.02 -13.12
C GLY A 20 -7.28 -13.28 -13.90
N TYR A 21 -6.32 -12.37 -13.81
CA TYR A 21 -5.02 -12.47 -14.50
C TYR A 21 -3.86 -12.18 -13.55
N LEU A 22 -2.78 -12.94 -13.66
CA LEU A 22 -1.49 -12.58 -13.07
C LEU A 22 -0.61 -11.99 -14.17
N VAL A 23 -0.17 -10.76 -13.95
CA VAL A 23 0.82 -10.07 -14.77
C VAL A 23 2.13 -9.99 -13.99
N THR A 24 3.21 -10.50 -14.56
CA THR A 24 4.53 -10.50 -13.93
C THR A 24 5.53 -9.74 -14.80
N SER A 25 6.27 -8.81 -14.20
CA SER A 25 7.43 -8.18 -14.83
C SER A 25 8.50 -9.24 -15.12
N THR A 26 9.06 -9.22 -16.32
CA THR A 26 10.19 -10.09 -16.69
C THR A 26 11.54 -9.53 -16.25
N ALA A 27 11.54 -8.38 -15.56
CA ALA A 27 12.76 -7.78 -15.06
C ALA A 27 13.52 -8.77 -14.14
N PRO A 28 14.82 -8.93 -14.32
CA PRO A 28 15.58 -9.89 -13.53
C PRO A 28 15.76 -9.44 -12.08
N ILE A 29 16.04 -10.39 -11.18
CA ILE A 29 16.32 -10.08 -9.77
C ILE A 29 17.65 -9.32 -9.65
N ASN A 30 18.69 -9.78 -10.34
CA ASN A 30 19.95 -9.04 -10.48
C ASN A 30 20.09 -8.54 -11.92
N VAL A 31 20.76 -7.40 -12.11
CA VAL A 31 20.91 -6.79 -13.44
C VAL A 31 21.65 -7.72 -14.41
N GLU A 32 22.46 -8.62 -13.88
CA GLU A 32 23.26 -9.60 -14.61
C GLU A 32 22.55 -10.95 -14.85
N ASP A 33 21.38 -11.18 -14.22
CA ASP A 33 20.67 -12.45 -14.42
C ASP A 33 20.08 -12.48 -15.83
N ARG A 34 20.09 -13.68 -16.44
CA ARG A 34 19.43 -13.87 -17.73
C ARG A 34 17.92 -13.89 -17.52
N ILE A 35 17.20 -13.23 -18.41
CA ILE A 35 15.74 -13.35 -18.49
C ILE A 35 15.46 -14.77 -18.97
N GLU A 36 14.85 -15.59 -18.11
CA GLU A 36 14.36 -16.91 -18.52
C GLU A 36 13.22 -16.69 -19.51
N GLU A 37 13.36 -17.23 -20.73
CA GLU A 37 12.27 -17.29 -21.70
C GLU A 37 11.27 -18.35 -21.21
N ASP A 38 10.28 -17.91 -20.43
CA ASP A 38 9.14 -18.78 -20.14
C ASP A 38 8.27 -18.87 -21.41
N ILE A 39 8.01 -20.08 -21.88
CA ILE A 39 7.21 -20.37 -23.09
C ILE A 39 5.73 -20.19 -22.71
N LEU A 40 5.36 -18.97 -22.37
CA LEU A 40 4.00 -18.59 -22.02
C LEU A 40 3.28 -17.97 -23.22
N THR A 41 1.96 -18.03 -23.17
CA THR A 41 1.05 -17.37 -24.12
C THR A 41 1.50 -15.94 -24.42
N GLU A 42 1.51 -15.56 -25.70
CA GLU A 42 1.89 -14.21 -26.11
C GLU A 42 1.04 -13.18 -25.34
N PRO A 43 1.66 -12.25 -24.57
CA PRO A 43 0.93 -11.32 -23.70
C PRO A 43 -0.16 -10.52 -24.42
N ARG A 44 0.03 -10.25 -25.71
CA ARG A 44 -0.93 -9.55 -26.56
C ARG A 44 -2.26 -10.26 -26.68
N VAL A 45 -2.26 -11.60 -26.72
CA VAL A 45 -3.50 -12.39 -26.81
C VAL A 45 -4.34 -12.16 -25.56
N LEU A 46 -3.74 -12.29 -24.37
CA LEU A 46 -4.46 -12.10 -23.11
C LEU A 46 -4.86 -10.64 -22.86
N ILE A 47 -4.06 -9.67 -23.32
CA ILE A 47 -4.46 -8.24 -23.31
C ILE A 47 -5.69 -8.01 -24.18
N ASN A 48 -5.75 -8.64 -25.37
CA ASN A 48 -6.91 -8.56 -26.24
C ASN A 48 -8.13 -9.25 -25.64
N ASP A 49 -7.96 -10.39 -24.95
CA ASP A 49 -9.05 -11.06 -24.23
C ASP A 49 -9.64 -10.16 -23.13
N ILE A 50 -8.77 -9.50 -22.35
CA ILE A 50 -9.21 -8.52 -21.33
C ILE A 50 -9.97 -7.37 -22.00
N ALA A 51 -9.40 -6.80 -23.06
CA ALA A 51 -10.00 -5.67 -23.76
C ALA A 51 -11.36 -6.02 -24.38
N GLN A 52 -11.49 -7.22 -24.95
CA GLN A 52 -12.75 -7.73 -25.49
C GLN A 52 -13.79 -7.93 -24.38
N HIS A 53 -13.42 -8.54 -23.26
CA HIS A 53 -14.34 -8.71 -22.13
C HIS A 53 -14.88 -7.38 -21.58
N LEU A 54 -14.01 -6.38 -21.44
CA LEU A 54 -14.39 -5.03 -20.99
C LEU A 54 -15.30 -4.32 -21.99
N ARG A 55 -15.09 -4.53 -23.30
CA ARG A 55 -15.97 -4.01 -24.35
C ARG A 55 -17.36 -4.64 -24.30
N ASP A 56 -17.43 -5.95 -24.12
CA ASP A 56 -18.70 -6.68 -24.06
C ASP A 56 -19.54 -6.26 -22.84
N HIS A 57 -18.88 -5.74 -21.80
CA HIS A 57 -19.49 -5.23 -20.57
C HIS A 57 -19.28 -3.72 -20.39
N ALA A 58 -19.26 -2.94 -21.47
CA ALA A 58 -18.89 -1.52 -21.44
C ALA A 58 -19.68 -0.65 -20.44
N ASP A 59 -20.91 -1.03 -20.11
CA ASP A 59 -21.78 -0.25 -19.22
C ASP A 59 -21.41 -0.39 -17.73
N ASP A 60 -20.71 -1.46 -17.34
CA ASP A 60 -20.28 -1.68 -15.95
C ASP A 60 -18.81 -2.10 -15.80
N ALA A 61 -18.02 -2.00 -16.87
CA ALA A 61 -16.60 -2.37 -16.96
C ALA A 61 -15.72 -1.75 -15.86
N GLU A 62 -14.94 -2.60 -15.19
CA GLU A 62 -14.03 -2.20 -14.13
C GLU A 62 -12.78 -3.08 -14.12
N ILE A 63 -11.61 -2.50 -13.85
CA ILE A 63 -10.37 -3.21 -13.61
C ILE A 63 -9.92 -2.96 -12.18
N LEU A 64 -9.71 -4.04 -11.43
CA LEU A 64 -9.09 -4.02 -10.11
C LEU A 64 -7.65 -4.53 -10.20
N VAL A 65 -6.68 -3.66 -9.91
CA VAL A 65 -5.26 -4.02 -9.89
C VAL A 65 -4.78 -4.24 -8.46
N LEU A 66 -4.26 -5.43 -8.15
CA LEU A 66 -3.64 -5.77 -6.86
C LEU A 66 -2.12 -5.75 -7.00
N THR A 67 -1.43 -4.98 -6.15
CA THR A 67 0.04 -4.87 -6.18
C THR A 67 0.64 -5.30 -4.84
N HIS A 68 1.53 -6.30 -4.88
CA HIS A 68 2.15 -6.87 -3.67
C HIS A 68 3.26 -6.01 -3.06
N GLY A 69 3.53 -6.33 -1.80
CA GLY A 69 4.56 -5.71 -0.99
C GLY A 69 5.98 -6.23 -1.21
N TYR A 70 6.89 -5.64 -0.44
CA TYR A 70 8.28 -6.09 -0.28
C TYR A 70 8.34 -7.53 0.24
N ASN A 71 9.42 -8.26 -0.09
CA ASN A 71 9.69 -9.61 0.40
C ASN A 71 8.57 -10.63 0.05
N THR A 72 8.03 -10.51 -1.16
CA THR A 72 6.99 -11.41 -1.70
C THR A 72 7.51 -12.14 -2.92
N ASP A 73 7.45 -13.48 -2.92
CA ASP A 73 7.83 -14.31 -4.07
C ASP A 73 6.65 -14.54 -5.03
N CYS A 74 6.93 -15.19 -6.16
CA CYS A 74 5.91 -15.50 -7.16
C CYS A 74 4.74 -16.30 -6.58
N ASN A 75 5.05 -17.34 -5.79
CA ASN A 75 4.02 -18.17 -5.17
C ASN A 75 3.16 -17.39 -4.18
N GLY A 76 3.76 -16.58 -3.30
CA GLY A 76 3.03 -15.77 -2.33
C GLY A 76 2.12 -14.74 -2.99
N ALA A 77 2.61 -14.06 -4.02
CA ALA A 77 1.79 -13.13 -4.81
C ALA A 77 0.64 -13.87 -5.52
N ASN A 78 0.93 -15.00 -6.17
CA ASN A 78 -0.07 -15.80 -6.87
C ASN A 78 -1.15 -16.32 -5.92
N THR A 79 -0.77 -16.87 -4.75
CA THR A 79 -1.71 -17.32 -3.72
C THR A 79 -2.60 -16.17 -3.27
N TRP A 80 -2.04 -15.00 -3.01
CA TRP A 80 -2.85 -13.84 -2.64
C TRP A 80 -3.88 -13.48 -3.70
N TYR A 81 -3.47 -13.38 -4.97
CA TYR A 81 -4.37 -12.98 -6.05
C TYR A 81 -5.47 -14.01 -6.30
N VAL A 82 -5.15 -15.30 -6.25
CA VAL A 82 -6.17 -16.37 -6.31
C VAL A 82 -7.15 -16.26 -5.15
N THR A 83 -6.65 -16.16 -3.90
CA THR A 83 -7.50 -16.03 -2.72
C THR A 83 -8.34 -14.75 -2.74
N ALA A 84 -7.85 -13.66 -3.33
CA ALA A 84 -8.64 -12.44 -3.52
C ALA A 84 -9.81 -12.67 -4.48
N CYS A 85 -9.57 -13.31 -5.64
CA CYS A 85 -10.63 -13.67 -6.58
C CYS A 85 -11.66 -14.63 -5.96
N GLU A 86 -11.19 -15.66 -5.24
CA GLU A 86 -12.07 -16.59 -4.52
C GLU A 86 -12.91 -15.85 -3.46
N TYR A 87 -12.31 -14.93 -2.72
CA TYR A 87 -13.02 -14.14 -1.72
C TYR A 87 -14.09 -13.24 -2.34
N LEU A 88 -13.77 -12.57 -3.45
CA LEU A 88 -14.70 -11.73 -4.19
C LEU A 88 -15.90 -12.54 -4.69
N ARG A 89 -15.65 -13.71 -5.27
CA ARG A 89 -16.70 -14.64 -5.67
C ARG A 89 -17.55 -15.05 -4.48
N ASP A 90 -16.94 -15.53 -3.40
CA ASP A 90 -17.66 -16.14 -2.28
C ASP A 90 -18.46 -15.12 -1.44
N LYS A 91 -18.08 -13.83 -1.47
CA LYS A 91 -18.71 -12.78 -0.63
C LYS A 91 -19.48 -11.73 -1.41
N TYR A 92 -19.17 -11.53 -2.68
CA TYR A 92 -19.68 -10.41 -3.46
C TYR A 92 -20.17 -10.81 -4.86
N CYS A 93 -20.32 -12.10 -5.17
CA CYS A 93 -20.78 -12.61 -6.48
C CYS A 93 -21.93 -11.82 -7.11
N ASP A 94 -22.97 -11.53 -6.31
CA ASP A 94 -24.21 -10.93 -6.79
C ASP A 94 -24.15 -9.40 -6.85
N ARG A 95 -23.03 -8.80 -6.42
CA ARG A 95 -22.88 -7.35 -6.23
C ARG A 95 -21.73 -6.74 -7.01
N ILE A 96 -20.72 -7.53 -7.37
CA ILE A 96 -19.63 -7.04 -8.21
C ILE A 96 -20.15 -6.76 -9.64
N PRO A 97 -19.56 -5.78 -10.34
CA PRO A 97 -19.87 -5.54 -11.75
C PRO A 97 -19.56 -6.80 -12.59
N LYS A 98 -20.39 -7.07 -13.61
CA LYS A 98 -20.18 -8.21 -14.51
C LYS A 98 -18.94 -8.04 -15.37
N GLY A 99 -18.64 -6.79 -15.76
CA GLY A 99 -17.40 -6.42 -16.45
C GLY A 99 -16.17 -6.27 -15.56
N LEU A 100 -16.18 -6.76 -14.31
CA LEU A 100 -15.02 -6.68 -13.43
C LEU A 100 -13.91 -7.63 -13.89
N VAL A 101 -12.71 -7.10 -14.10
CA VAL A 101 -11.48 -7.86 -14.34
C VAL A 101 -10.51 -7.64 -13.18
N VAL A 102 -9.97 -8.73 -12.63
CA VAL A 102 -8.99 -8.69 -11.54
C VAL A 102 -7.59 -8.93 -12.09
N VAL A 103 -6.67 -8.01 -11.86
CA VAL A 103 -5.28 -8.09 -12.31
C VAL A 103 -4.35 -8.07 -11.12
N GLY A 104 -3.74 -9.22 -10.82
CA GLY A 104 -2.62 -9.30 -9.90
C GLY A 104 -1.34 -8.87 -10.59
N TYR A 105 -0.74 -7.75 -10.17
CA TYR A 105 0.50 -7.25 -10.73
C TYR A 105 1.69 -7.63 -9.84
N ARG A 106 2.65 -8.38 -10.38
CA ARG A 106 3.90 -8.77 -9.73
C ARG A 106 5.09 -8.06 -10.36
N TRP A 107 5.84 -7.34 -9.54
CA TRP A 107 7.19 -6.88 -9.86
C TRP A 107 8.22 -7.80 -9.17
N SER A 108 9.46 -7.78 -9.63
CA SER A 108 10.53 -8.70 -9.21
C SER A 108 11.04 -8.40 -7.79
N SER A 109 10.18 -8.54 -6.79
CA SER A 109 10.52 -8.53 -5.37
C SER A 109 11.20 -9.83 -4.99
N GLU A 110 12.14 -9.72 -4.07
CA GLU A 110 12.97 -10.82 -3.61
C GLU A 110 12.69 -11.13 -2.14
N LYS A 111 12.52 -12.41 -1.81
CA LYS A 111 12.42 -12.85 -0.43
C LYS A 111 13.77 -12.85 0.25
N PHE A 112 13.82 -12.52 1.54
CA PHE A 112 15.04 -12.62 2.34
C PHE A 112 15.64 -14.04 2.36
N SER A 113 14.79 -15.08 2.36
CA SER A 113 15.24 -16.47 2.37
C SER A 113 14.36 -17.38 1.51
N GLY A 114 14.97 -18.07 0.55
CA GLY A 114 14.38 -19.21 -0.16
C GLY A 114 13.29 -18.83 -1.15
N ASP A 115 13.70 -18.46 -2.36
CA ASP A 115 12.84 -18.20 -3.53
C ASP A 115 13.63 -18.40 -4.84
N GLU A 116 13.10 -17.87 -5.95
CA GLU A 116 13.72 -17.81 -7.30
C GLU A 116 15.14 -17.22 -7.31
N SER A 117 15.49 -16.39 -6.32
CA SER A 117 16.81 -15.77 -6.21
C SER A 117 17.80 -16.55 -5.33
N GLY A 118 17.43 -17.76 -4.93
CA GLY A 118 18.29 -18.72 -4.25
C GLY A 118 18.19 -18.72 -2.73
N SER A 119 18.95 -19.63 -2.10
CA SER A 119 18.99 -19.75 -0.64
C SER A 119 19.76 -18.60 0.01
N PHE A 120 19.53 -18.37 1.31
CA PHE A 120 20.26 -17.33 2.07
C PHE A 120 21.79 -17.43 1.91
N TRP A 121 22.34 -18.65 1.84
CA TRP A 121 23.77 -18.88 1.63
C TRP A 121 24.25 -18.42 0.25
N HIS A 122 23.46 -18.66 -0.80
CA HIS A 122 23.79 -18.15 -2.14
C HIS A 122 23.85 -16.62 -2.11
N LYS A 123 22.87 -15.97 -1.48
CA LYS A 123 22.83 -14.51 -1.33
C LYS A 123 23.99 -13.96 -0.52
N ALA A 124 24.38 -14.65 0.55
CA ALA A 124 25.56 -14.32 1.34
C ALA A 124 26.84 -14.41 0.49
N MET A 125 27.00 -15.48 -0.30
CA MET A 125 28.14 -15.64 -1.20
C MET A 125 28.17 -14.57 -2.30
N TYR A 126 27.03 -14.29 -2.96
CA TYR A 126 26.93 -13.19 -3.92
C TYR A 126 27.24 -11.84 -3.30
N THR A 127 26.77 -11.60 -2.07
CA THR A 127 27.07 -10.38 -1.33
C THR A 127 28.57 -10.25 -1.07
N LEU A 128 29.24 -11.31 -0.61
CA LEU A 128 30.69 -11.31 -0.39
C LEU A 128 31.47 -11.10 -1.69
N ASN A 129 31.06 -11.75 -2.78
CA ASN A 129 31.70 -11.63 -4.09
C ASN A 129 31.52 -10.24 -4.73
N SER A 130 30.48 -9.51 -4.33
CA SER A 130 30.16 -8.17 -4.85
C SER A 130 30.62 -7.04 -3.92
N ILE A 131 31.42 -7.35 -2.90
CA ILE A 131 32.09 -6.35 -2.06
C ILE A 131 33.15 -5.64 -2.93
N PRO A 132 33.21 -4.29 -2.91
CA PRO A 132 34.28 -3.57 -3.59
C PRO A 132 35.66 -4.08 -3.17
N LEU A 133 36.57 -4.27 -4.13
CA LEU A 133 37.89 -4.89 -3.90
C LEU A 133 38.62 -4.29 -2.67
N ILE A 134 38.60 -2.96 -2.53
CA ILE A 134 39.23 -2.25 -1.41
C ILE A 134 38.63 -2.69 -0.06
N MET A 135 37.30 -2.82 0.04
CA MET A 135 36.65 -3.30 1.26
C MET A 135 36.99 -4.76 1.54
N GLY A 136 37.08 -5.61 0.51
CA GLY A 136 37.49 -7.00 0.66
C GLY A 136 38.91 -7.13 1.22
N VAL A 137 39.85 -6.35 0.68
CA VAL A 137 41.24 -6.29 1.17
C VAL A 137 41.28 -5.76 2.61
N LEU A 138 40.57 -4.67 2.91
CA LEU A 138 40.50 -4.11 4.27
C LEU A 138 39.94 -5.13 5.28
N LEU A 139 38.90 -5.88 4.91
CA LEU A 139 38.33 -6.92 5.76
C LEU A 139 39.35 -8.03 6.03
N ALA A 140 40.00 -8.55 4.99
CA ALA A 140 40.99 -9.62 5.11
C ALA A 140 42.17 -9.20 5.98
N VAL A 141 42.76 -8.02 5.72
CA VAL A 141 43.86 -7.46 6.50
C VAL A 141 43.43 -7.24 7.96
N SER A 142 42.23 -6.68 8.19
CA SER A 142 41.71 -6.44 9.54
C SER A 142 41.52 -7.75 10.33
N ILE A 143 41.04 -8.81 9.69
CA ILE A 143 40.89 -10.13 10.32
C ILE A 143 42.26 -10.71 10.68
N VAL A 144 43.22 -10.69 9.75
CA VAL A 144 44.59 -11.19 9.98
C VAL A 144 45.24 -10.43 11.14
N ILE A 145 45.25 -9.10 11.11
CA ILE A 145 45.79 -8.27 12.19
C ILE A 145 45.10 -8.59 13.52
N SER A 146 43.78 -8.76 13.52
CA SER A 146 43.04 -9.08 14.75
C SER A 146 43.46 -10.44 15.33
N LEU A 147 43.60 -11.47 14.49
CA LEU A 147 44.06 -12.79 14.93
C LEU A 147 45.46 -12.74 15.52
N PHE A 148 46.41 -12.07 14.87
CA PHE A 148 47.79 -11.93 15.38
C PHE A 148 47.87 -11.09 16.66
N SER A 149 47.05 -10.04 16.78
CA SER A 149 47.05 -9.12 17.91
C SER A 149 46.54 -9.76 19.21
N VAL A 150 45.76 -10.84 19.14
CA VAL A 150 45.34 -11.61 20.32
C VAL A 150 46.54 -12.28 21.00
N PHE A 151 47.49 -12.78 20.22
CA PHE A 151 48.66 -13.52 20.73
C PHE A 151 49.83 -12.62 21.12
N MET A 152 49.92 -11.41 20.57
CA MET A 152 51.04 -10.49 20.79
C MET A 152 50.63 -9.27 21.62
N THR A 153 51.11 -9.21 22.88
CA THR A 153 50.83 -8.10 23.82
C THR A 153 51.03 -6.69 23.25
N PRO A 154 52.12 -6.37 22.51
CA PRO A 154 52.30 -5.02 21.99
C PRO A 154 51.37 -4.68 20.81
N LEU A 155 50.74 -5.66 20.16
CA LEU A 155 49.86 -5.45 19.01
C LEU A 155 48.38 -5.30 19.42
N ARG A 156 48.04 -5.50 20.70
CA ARG A 156 46.65 -5.42 21.19
C ARG A 156 45.97 -4.07 20.92
N PHE A 157 46.73 -2.97 20.80
CA PHE A 157 46.14 -1.68 20.44
C PHE A 157 45.57 -1.67 19.01
N LEU A 158 46.09 -2.49 18.09
CA LEU A 158 45.57 -2.60 16.72
C LEU A 158 44.18 -3.23 16.67
N LEU A 159 43.80 -4.05 17.66
CA LEU A 159 42.43 -4.58 17.77
C LEU A 159 41.40 -3.45 17.87
N VAL A 160 41.74 -2.36 18.56
CA VAL A 160 40.86 -1.19 18.70
C VAL A 160 40.61 -0.53 17.33
N LEU A 161 41.55 -0.62 16.40
CA LEU A 161 41.44 -0.05 15.06
C LEU A 161 40.76 -0.99 14.06
N THR A 162 40.98 -2.30 14.17
CA THR A 162 40.42 -3.29 13.22
C THR A 162 38.95 -3.61 13.50
N ILE A 163 38.53 -3.63 14.77
CA ILE A 163 37.14 -3.94 15.15
C ILE A 163 36.13 -3.00 14.48
N PRO A 164 36.29 -1.66 14.51
CA PRO A 164 35.37 -0.75 13.82
C PRO A 164 35.28 -0.98 12.31
N ILE A 165 36.41 -1.29 11.66
CA ILE A 165 36.45 -1.58 10.21
C ILE A 165 35.65 -2.84 9.90
N ILE A 166 35.88 -3.92 10.66
CA ILE A 166 35.15 -5.18 10.50
C ILE A 166 33.65 -4.93 10.73
N LEU A 167 33.29 -4.24 11.82
CA LEU A 167 31.89 -3.94 12.14
C LEU A 167 31.22 -3.10 11.06
N PHE A 168 31.93 -2.13 10.48
CA PHE A 168 31.42 -1.31 9.39
C PHE A 168 31.14 -2.16 8.14
N ILE A 169 32.09 -2.99 7.71
CA ILE A 169 31.92 -3.85 6.53
C ILE A 169 30.81 -4.89 6.75
N VAL A 170 30.78 -5.53 7.93
CA VAL A 170 29.71 -6.46 8.32
C VAL A 170 28.35 -5.76 8.31
N THR A 171 28.27 -4.51 8.76
CA THR A 171 27.03 -3.72 8.70
C THR A 171 26.57 -3.53 7.25
N LEU A 172 27.47 -3.19 6.33
CA LEU A 172 27.14 -3.06 4.90
C LEU A 172 26.65 -4.38 4.29
N ILE A 173 27.28 -5.50 4.65
CA ILE A 173 26.85 -6.85 4.24
C ILE A 173 25.43 -7.12 4.75
N ILE A 174 25.17 -6.87 6.04
CA ILE A 174 23.84 -7.05 6.62
C ILE A 174 22.81 -6.19 5.89
N LEU A 175 23.11 -4.91 5.65
CA LEU A 175 22.21 -4.01 4.92
C LEU A 175 21.88 -4.54 3.52
N ARG A 176 22.87 -5.05 2.78
CA ARG A 176 22.66 -5.65 1.46
C ARG A 176 21.80 -6.92 1.53
N LEU A 177 22.02 -7.76 2.54
CA LEU A 177 21.24 -8.97 2.78
C LEU A 177 19.80 -8.70 3.20
N THR A 178 19.47 -7.51 3.73
CA THR A 178 18.06 -7.17 4.01
C THR A 178 17.21 -7.02 2.75
N VAL A 179 17.81 -6.94 1.55
CA VAL A 179 17.11 -6.82 0.25
C VAL A 179 16.30 -5.53 0.07
N TYR A 180 15.91 -4.83 1.14
CA TYR A 180 14.99 -3.68 1.10
C TYR A 180 15.42 -2.58 0.12
N PHE A 181 16.70 -2.19 0.10
CA PHE A 181 17.20 -1.18 -0.84
C PHE A 181 17.20 -1.68 -2.30
N ARG A 182 17.46 -2.97 -2.53
CA ARG A 182 17.42 -3.58 -3.87
C ARG A 182 15.98 -3.65 -4.37
N ASP A 183 15.05 -4.01 -3.48
CA ASP A 183 13.61 -4.02 -3.77
C ASP A 183 13.09 -2.61 -4.06
N ILE A 184 13.47 -1.58 -3.29
CA ILE A 184 13.14 -0.18 -3.62
C ILE A 184 13.68 0.19 -5.01
N TRP A 185 14.92 -0.21 -5.31
CA TRP A 185 15.52 0.10 -6.60
C TRP A 185 14.74 -0.58 -7.74
N ARG A 186 14.43 -1.87 -7.63
CA ARG A 186 13.63 -2.61 -8.62
C ARG A 186 12.21 -2.09 -8.74
N ALA A 187 11.56 -1.74 -7.63
CA ALA A 187 10.24 -1.13 -7.63
C ALA A 187 10.24 0.21 -8.42
N ASN A 188 11.26 1.05 -8.23
CA ASN A 188 11.37 2.33 -8.94
C ASN A 188 11.71 2.18 -10.44
N HIS A 189 12.62 1.27 -10.79
CA HIS A 189 13.19 1.21 -12.13
C HIS A 189 12.49 0.19 -13.04
N TYR A 190 11.80 -0.80 -12.47
CA TYR A 190 11.07 -1.83 -13.22
C TYR A 190 9.60 -1.87 -12.81
N GLY A 191 9.29 -2.05 -11.52
CA GLY A 191 7.92 -2.23 -11.06
C GLY A 191 6.96 -1.08 -11.41
N VAL A 192 7.40 0.16 -11.26
CA VAL A 192 6.62 1.35 -11.62
C VAL A 192 6.48 1.48 -13.15
N PRO A 193 7.56 1.53 -13.95
CA PRO A 193 7.45 1.63 -15.41
C PRO A 193 6.65 0.51 -16.06
N ASP A 194 6.80 -0.72 -15.59
CA ASP A 194 6.13 -1.89 -16.19
C ASP A 194 4.63 -1.88 -15.90
N LEU A 195 4.21 -1.43 -14.71
CA LEU A 195 2.79 -1.22 -14.40
C LEU A 195 2.19 -0.09 -15.26
N VAL A 196 2.95 0.99 -15.49
CA VAL A 196 2.54 2.06 -16.41
C VAL A 196 2.35 1.52 -17.82
N GLU A 197 3.29 0.70 -18.30
CA GLU A 197 3.21 0.12 -19.63
C GLU A 197 2.05 -0.88 -19.76
N LEU A 198 1.80 -1.71 -18.74
CA LEU A 198 0.61 -2.57 -18.70
C LEU A 198 -0.68 -1.77 -18.92
N VAL A 199 -0.87 -0.68 -18.17
CA VAL A 199 -2.07 0.15 -18.28
C VAL A 199 -2.16 0.83 -19.65
N ARG A 200 -1.03 1.27 -20.22
CA ARG A 200 -0.99 1.85 -21.58
C ARG A 200 -1.34 0.85 -22.67
N GLN A 201 -0.84 -0.37 -22.56
CA GLN A 201 -1.14 -1.44 -23.51
C GLN A 201 -2.62 -1.84 -23.43
N LEU A 202 -3.21 -1.86 -22.23
CA LEU A 202 -4.65 -2.05 -22.06
C LEU A 202 -5.46 -0.89 -22.67
N ASP A 203 -5.09 0.37 -22.44
CA ASP A 203 -5.74 1.54 -23.04
C ASP A 203 -5.75 1.44 -24.57
N LEU A 204 -4.59 1.11 -25.16
CA LEU A 204 -4.44 0.94 -26.61
C LEU A 204 -5.32 -0.20 -27.14
N ALA A 205 -5.23 -1.38 -26.54
CA ALA A 205 -5.97 -2.56 -27.00
C ALA A 205 -7.50 -2.36 -26.92
N ILE A 206 -7.99 -1.67 -25.89
CA ILE A 206 -9.43 -1.37 -25.73
C ILE A 206 -9.90 -0.41 -26.83
N VAL A 207 -9.11 0.61 -27.16
CA VAL A 207 -9.42 1.54 -28.26
C VAL A 207 -9.41 0.81 -29.60
N GLU A 208 -8.38 0.01 -29.88
CA GLU A 208 -8.24 -0.73 -31.14
C GLU A 208 -9.36 -1.76 -31.33
N ASN A 209 -9.72 -2.51 -30.29
CA ASN A 209 -10.81 -3.49 -30.36
C ASN A 209 -12.17 -2.84 -30.58
N THR A 210 -12.34 -1.54 -30.30
CA THR A 210 -13.62 -0.86 -30.50
C THR A 210 -13.87 -0.51 -31.96
N ASP A 211 -12.85 0.01 -32.65
CA ASP A 211 -12.86 0.25 -34.10
C ASP A 211 -11.41 0.20 -34.64
N HIS A 212 -11.00 -0.97 -35.13
CA HIS A 212 -9.66 -1.19 -35.68
C HIS A 212 -9.32 -0.28 -36.86
N THR A 213 -10.33 0.25 -37.56
CA THR A 213 -10.12 1.08 -38.75
C THR A 213 -9.96 2.56 -38.42
N GLN A 214 -10.50 3.02 -37.28
CA GLN A 214 -10.47 4.42 -36.87
C GLN A 214 -10.28 4.57 -35.34
N PRO A 215 -9.02 4.55 -34.84
CA PRO A 215 -8.72 4.66 -33.41
C PRO A 215 -9.33 5.89 -32.73
N LYS A 216 -9.49 7.00 -33.48
CA LYS A 216 -10.14 8.23 -32.97
C LYS A 216 -11.61 8.00 -32.58
N LYS A 217 -12.34 7.17 -33.33
CA LYS A 217 -13.74 6.82 -32.99
C LYS A 217 -13.81 5.90 -31.79
N GLY A 218 -12.88 4.96 -31.67
CA GLY A 218 -12.74 4.12 -30.47
C GLY A 218 -12.53 4.97 -29.21
N ALA A 219 -11.59 5.93 -29.26
CA ALA A 219 -11.37 6.85 -28.15
C ALA A 219 -12.61 7.70 -27.83
N GLU A 220 -13.35 8.16 -28.85
CA GLU A 220 -14.58 8.93 -28.66
C GLU A 220 -15.71 8.11 -28.02
N TYR A 221 -15.86 6.84 -28.39
CA TYR A 221 -16.81 5.92 -27.74
C TYR A 221 -16.57 5.83 -26.23
N TRP A 222 -15.32 5.67 -25.83
CA TRP A 222 -14.95 5.50 -24.42
C TRP A 222 -14.99 6.79 -23.60
N LYS A 223 -15.01 7.98 -24.23
CA LYS A 223 -15.18 9.25 -23.49
C LYS A 223 -16.45 9.28 -22.63
N ASN A 224 -17.53 8.66 -23.11
CA ASN A 224 -18.82 8.64 -22.40
C ASN A 224 -19.06 7.34 -21.61
N LYS A 225 -18.16 6.35 -21.72
CA LYS A 225 -18.31 5.01 -21.11
C LYS A 225 -17.04 4.58 -20.37
N ARG A 226 -16.43 5.49 -19.62
CA ARG A 226 -15.11 5.27 -19.02
C ARG A 226 -15.08 4.01 -18.15
N ILE A 227 -14.03 3.21 -18.32
CA ILE A 227 -13.77 2.00 -17.54
C ILE A 227 -13.21 2.42 -16.18
N ARG A 228 -13.81 1.93 -15.10
CA ARG A 228 -13.33 2.22 -13.74
C ARG A 228 -12.00 1.48 -13.51
N LEU A 229 -10.98 2.21 -13.05
CA LEU A 229 -9.68 1.64 -12.70
C LEU A 229 -9.42 1.84 -11.20
N SER A 230 -9.36 0.72 -10.48
CA SER A 230 -9.25 0.65 -9.03
C SER A 230 -7.97 -0.09 -8.63
N PHE A 231 -7.39 0.27 -7.49
CA PHE A 231 -6.12 -0.32 -7.04
C PHE A 231 -6.14 -0.73 -5.57
N ILE A 232 -5.53 -1.88 -5.28
CA ILE A 232 -5.13 -2.30 -3.94
C ILE A 232 -3.60 -2.38 -3.90
N GLY A 233 -2.97 -1.51 -3.11
CA GLY A 233 -1.53 -1.53 -2.89
C GLY A 233 -1.19 -1.98 -1.48
N HIS A 234 -0.43 -3.06 -1.33
CA HIS A 234 0.08 -3.51 -0.03
C HIS A 234 1.55 -3.12 0.15
N SER A 235 1.93 -2.52 1.28
CA SER A 235 3.33 -2.23 1.61
C SER A 235 4.05 -1.41 0.53
N MET A 236 5.19 -1.88 0.01
CA MET A 236 5.90 -1.29 -1.12
C MET A 236 5.10 -1.33 -2.43
N GLY A 237 4.08 -2.19 -2.53
CA GLY A 237 3.11 -2.16 -3.62
C GLY A 237 2.28 -0.88 -3.64
N ALA A 238 1.95 -0.29 -2.48
CA ALA A 238 1.33 1.03 -2.42
C ALA A 238 2.24 2.11 -3.01
N PHE A 239 3.55 2.00 -2.78
CA PHE A 239 4.53 2.88 -3.39
C PHE A 239 4.55 2.70 -4.92
N VAL A 240 4.58 1.47 -5.42
CA VAL A 240 4.53 1.18 -6.87
C VAL A 240 3.26 1.74 -7.50
N THR A 241 2.09 1.43 -6.93
CA THR A 241 0.78 1.90 -7.42
C THR A 241 0.72 3.43 -7.52
N THR A 242 1.06 4.14 -6.44
CA THR A 242 0.94 5.61 -6.41
C THR A 242 1.93 6.29 -7.36
N ASN A 243 3.14 5.75 -7.53
CA ASN A 243 4.08 6.27 -8.53
C ASN A 243 3.62 5.99 -9.97
N ALA A 244 3.08 4.81 -10.25
CA ALA A 244 2.55 4.47 -11.57
C ALA A 244 1.37 5.38 -11.94
N VAL A 245 0.42 5.56 -11.01
CA VAL A 245 -0.73 6.46 -11.22
C VAL A 245 -0.28 7.88 -11.47
N ARG A 246 0.72 8.39 -10.72
CA ARG A 246 1.30 9.71 -10.96
C ARG A 246 1.78 9.85 -12.41
N ILE A 247 2.54 8.87 -12.91
CA ILE A 247 3.08 8.92 -14.28
C ILE A 247 1.95 8.86 -15.31
N LEU A 248 0.95 8.01 -15.08
CA LEU A 248 -0.23 7.92 -15.96
C LEU A 248 -1.05 9.21 -15.97
N SER A 249 -1.00 9.99 -14.88
CA SER A 249 -1.84 11.15 -14.69
C SER A 249 -1.20 12.50 -15.03
N ASP A 250 0.11 12.66 -14.83
CA ASP A 250 0.76 13.99 -14.80
C ASP A 250 1.11 14.56 -16.19
N VAL A 251 1.06 13.79 -17.29
CA VAL A 251 1.80 14.20 -18.51
C VAL A 251 1.09 15.32 -19.32
N PHE A 252 -0.25 15.46 -19.33
CA PHE A 252 -0.91 16.48 -20.18
C PHE A 252 -2.26 17.03 -19.67
N ASP A 253 -2.53 17.01 -18.37
CA ASP A 253 -3.76 17.59 -17.82
C ASP A 253 -3.54 19.02 -17.33
N GLN A 254 -4.15 20.00 -18.00
CA GLN A 254 -4.04 21.42 -17.64
C GLN A 254 -4.57 21.70 -16.22
N ASP A 255 -5.58 20.95 -15.77
CA ASP A 255 -6.18 21.11 -14.43
C ASP A 255 -5.28 20.53 -13.31
N SER A 256 -4.18 19.85 -13.69
CA SER A 256 -3.11 19.44 -12.77
C SER A 256 -2.05 20.52 -12.55
N ILE A 257 -2.06 21.58 -13.37
CA ILE A 257 -1.11 22.68 -13.30
C ILE A 257 -1.70 23.73 -12.36
N GLY A 258 -1.08 23.88 -11.19
CA GLY A 258 -1.42 24.96 -10.25
C GLY A 258 -0.54 26.18 -10.53
N SER A 259 -0.83 27.29 -9.86
CA SER A 259 0.07 28.46 -9.92
C SER A 259 1.35 28.21 -9.14
N LEU A 260 2.43 28.86 -9.59
CA LEU A 260 3.68 28.97 -8.82
C LEU A 260 3.56 30.00 -7.68
N SER A 261 2.52 30.85 -7.70
CA SER A 261 2.21 31.74 -6.58
C SER A 261 1.58 30.96 -5.42
N MET A 262 1.94 31.32 -4.20
CA MET A 262 1.44 30.68 -2.98
C MET A 262 -0.09 30.81 -2.81
N ASP A 263 -0.69 31.77 -3.49
CA ASP A 263 -2.10 32.15 -3.31
C ASP A 263 -3.09 31.31 -4.15
N THR A 264 -2.60 30.56 -5.15
CA THR A 264 -3.43 29.77 -6.08
C THR A 264 -2.85 28.38 -6.34
N GLN A 265 -2.83 27.55 -5.30
CA GLN A 265 -2.40 26.14 -5.39
C GLN A 265 -3.51 25.17 -5.82
N ASN A 266 -4.73 25.66 -6.09
CA ASN A 266 -5.88 24.82 -6.41
C ASN A 266 -5.62 24.00 -7.68
N LYS A 267 -5.66 22.67 -7.53
CA LYS A 267 -5.55 21.70 -8.62
C LYS A 267 -6.73 20.76 -8.51
N THR A 268 -7.55 20.72 -9.55
CA THR A 268 -8.75 19.86 -9.60
C THR A 268 -8.66 18.96 -10.82
N PRO A 269 -7.65 18.08 -10.87
CA PRO A 269 -7.46 17.22 -12.02
C PRO A 269 -8.64 16.28 -12.22
N SER A 270 -8.94 15.98 -13.48
CA SER A 270 -9.98 14.99 -13.81
C SER A 270 -9.62 13.61 -13.27
N PRO A 271 -10.58 12.79 -12.82
CA PRO A 271 -10.33 11.38 -12.53
C PRO A 271 -10.01 10.56 -13.79
N ASP A 272 -10.35 11.08 -14.98
CA ASP A 272 -10.13 10.40 -16.25
C ASP A 272 -8.64 10.39 -16.62
N ILE A 273 -8.14 9.24 -17.08
CA ILE A 273 -6.77 9.06 -17.54
C ILE A 273 -6.76 8.32 -18.89
N GLY A 274 -5.87 8.75 -19.80
CA GLY A 274 -5.79 8.18 -21.14
C GLY A 274 -7.10 8.30 -21.93
N ASN A 275 -7.35 7.33 -22.82
CA ASN A 275 -8.50 7.32 -23.71
C ASN A 275 -9.69 6.56 -23.13
N VAL A 276 -9.47 5.63 -22.19
CA VAL A 276 -10.56 4.73 -21.75
C VAL A 276 -10.82 4.72 -20.25
N PHE A 277 -9.84 5.08 -19.42
CA PHE A 277 -9.93 4.84 -17.98
C PHE A 277 -10.38 6.05 -17.17
N ARG A 278 -10.96 5.76 -16.01
CA ARG A 278 -11.26 6.70 -14.94
C ARG A 278 -10.87 6.10 -13.60
N LEU A 279 -10.04 6.81 -12.83
CA LEU A 279 -9.57 6.38 -11.52
C LEU A 279 -10.71 6.41 -10.51
N SER A 280 -11.08 5.25 -9.96
CA SER A 280 -12.22 5.13 -9.06
C SER A 280 -11.77 4.95 -7.60
N LYS A 281 -11.35 3.75 -7.18
CA LYS A 281 -11.01 3.50 -5.77
C LYS A 281 -9.53 3.16 -5.56
N LEU A 282 -8.94 3.71 -4.50
CA LEU A 282 -7.58 3.39 -4.06
C LEU A 282 -7.60 2.85 -2.62
N VAL A 283 -7.15 1.61 -2.43
CA VAL A 283 -6.99 1.00 -1.11
C VAL A 283 -5.51 0.78 -0.82
N LEU A 284 -4.98 1.46 0.19
CA LEU A 284 -3.60 1.33 0.62
C LEU A 284 -3.53 0.56 1.95
N ILE A 285 -2.76 -0.53 1.97
CA ILE A 285 -2.66 -1.43 3.13
C ILE A 285 -1.22 -1.44 3.62
N ALA A 286 -1.01 -1.04 4.88
CA ALA A 286 0.31 -0.88 5.47
C ALA A 286 1.33 -0.17 4.55
N PRO A 287 0.98 0.99 3.92
CA PRO A 287 1.79 1.57 2.86
C PRO A 287 3.19 2.00 3.31
N ASP A 288 4.19 1.59 2.52
CA ASP A 288 5.59 2.01 2.68
C ASP A 288 5.86 3.36 1.99
N ILE A 289 5.09 4.37 2.38
CA ILE A 289 5.19 5.75 1.85
C ILE A 289 5.52 6.67 3.03
N PRO A 290 6.44 7.65 2.92
CA PRO A 290 6.74 8.57 4.02
C PRO A 290 5.50 9.33 4.50
N VAL A 291 5.29 9.48 5.82
CA VAL A 291 4.13 10.21 6.36
C VAL A 291 4.13 11.69 5.94
N ASP A 292 5.32 12.26 5.74
CA ASP A 292 5.44 13.67 5.33
C ASP A 292 4.74 13.98 3.98
N THR A 293 4.42 12.94 3.17
CA THR A 293 3.65 13.07 1.93
C THR A 293 2.21 13.58 2.14
N ILE A 294 1.59 13.29 3.29
CA ILE A 294 0.22 13.74 3.60
C ILE A 294 0.15 15.10 4.33
N ILE A 295 1.28 15.60 4.86
CA ILE A 295 1.32 16.85 5.65
C ILE A 295 2.13 18.00 5.01
N SER A 296 3.03 17.74 4.06
CA SER A 296 4.02 18.75 3.63
C SER A 296 3.49 19.88 2.76
N GLY A 297 2.26 19.83 2.25
CA GLY A 297 1.76 20.82 1.27
C GLY A 297 2.42 20.73 -0.12
N ARG A 298 3.59 20.11 -0.22
CA ARG A 298 4.40 20.02 -1.44
C ARG A 298 3.89 18.97 -2.42
N ALA A 299 4.18 19.19 -3.70
CA ALA A 299 3.94 18.21 -4.74
C ALA A 299 4.72 16.92 -4.43
N ASN A 300 4.01 15.80 -4.39
CA ASN A 300 4.56 14.46 -4.20
C ASN A 300 3.67 13.43 -4.90
N THR A 301 4.14 12.19 -5.00
CA THR A 301 3.48 11.13 -5.75
C THR A 301 2.09 10.84 -5.22
N LEU A 302 1.98 10.60 -3.92
CA LEU A 302 0.72 10.32 -3.25
C LEU A 302 -0.29 11.45 -3.44
N ARG A 303 0.12 12.71 -3.27
CA ARG A 303 -0.76 13.87 -3.45
C ARG A 303 -1.27 14.00 -4.88
N SER A 304 -0.43 13.75 -5.89
CA SER A 304 -0.87 13.79 -7.29
C SER A 304 -1.90 12.70 -7.58
N SER A 305 -1.67 11.48 -7.09
CA SER A 305 -2.59 10.36 -7.28
C SER A 305 -3.93 10.58 -6.58
N LEU A 306 -3.91 11.00 -5.30
CA LEU A 306 -5.12 11.08 -4.47
C LEU A 306 -6.15 12.08 -4.97
N ARG A 307 -5.72 13.20 -5.56
CA ARG A 307 -6.64 14.20 -6.09
C ARG A 307 -7.58 13.65 -7.17
N ARG A 308 -7.18 12.57 -7.85
CA ARG A 308 -7.93 11.97 -8.97
C ARG A 308 -8.79 10.79 -8.58
N PHE A 309 -8.41 10.03 -7.56
CA PHE A 309 -9.22 8.89 -7.12
C PHE A 309 -10.54 9.36 -6.51
N GLU A 310 -11.66 8.83 -6.97
CA GLU A 310 -12.97 9.14 -6.41
C GLU A 310 -13.08 8.75 -4.93
N GLU A 311 -12.42 7.67 -4.52
CA GLU A 311 -12.40 7.20 -3.14
C GLU A 311 -11.01 6.70 -2.74
N ALA A 312 -10.57 6.99 -1.52
CA ALA A 312 -9.29 6.53 -1.02
C ALA A 312 -9.40 6.00 0.42
N TYR A 313 -8.77 4.84 0.65
CA TYR A 313 -8.83 4.10 1.90
C TYR A 313 -7.45 3.73 2.38
N LEU A 314 -7.24 3.82 3.69
CA LEU A 314 -5.93 3.61 4.29
C LEU A 314 -6.03 2.68 5.50
N PHE A 315 -5.39 1.51 5.43
CA PHE A 315 -5.31 0.54 6.53
C PHE A 315 -3.94 0.62 7.19
N VAL A 316 -3.90 0.91 8.50
CA VAL A 316 -2.67 1.19 9.25
C VAL A 316 -2.57 0.39 10.54
N ASN A 317 -1.35 0.27 11.05
CA ASN A 317 -1.05 -0.35 12.33
C ASN A 317 0.17 0.32 12.97
N LYS A 318 -0.06 0.89 14.16
CA LYS A 318 1.00 1.47 15.00
C LYS A 318 2.12 0.48 15.25
N HIS A 319 1.83 -0.81 15.34
CA HIS A 319 2.79 -1.85 15.72
C HIS A 319 3.43 -2.59 14.56
N ASP A 320 3.26 -2.13 13.32
CA ASP A 320 3.94 -2.71 12.16
C ASP A 320 5.47 -2.63 12.33
N THR A 321 6.06 -3.77 12.69
CA THR A 321 7.49 -3.87 12.98
C THR A 321 8.34 -3.90 11.72
N VAL A 322 7.81 -4.40 10.61
CA VAL A 322 8.52 -4.45 9.33
C VAL A 322 8.80 -3.03 8.88
N LEU A 323 7.75 -2.20 8.80
CA LEU A 323 7.92 -0.78 8.50
C LEU A 323 8.78 -0.09 9.57
N LYS A 324 8.53 -0.31 10.87
CA LYS A 324 9.30 0.39 11.91
C LYS A 324 10.79 0.04 11.95
N LEU A 325 11.20 -1.13 11.49
CA LEU A 325 12.60 -1.52 11.52
C LEU A 325 13.27 -1.33 10.16
N ALA A 326 12.71 -1.93 9.10
CA ALA A 326 13.28 -1.85 7.77
C ALA A 326 13.32 -0.40 7.29
N SER A 327 12.21 0.35 7.44
CA SER A 327 12.21 1.76 7.05
C SER A 327 13.06 2.63 7.96
N THR A 328 13.15 2.39 9.28
CA THR A 328 14.00 3.22 10.15
C THR A 328 15.49 3.00 9.84
N ILE A 329 15.91 1.75 9.65
CA ILE A 329 17.28 1.44 9.23
C ILE A 329 17.55 2.07 7.87
N ALA A 330 16.66 1.87 6.90
CA ALA A 330 16.83 2.42 5.57
C ALA A 330 16.88 3.95 5.58
N ASN A 331 15.94 4.58 6.28
CA ASN A 331 15.82 6.03 6.39
C ASN A 331 17.00 6.66 7.12
N TYR A 332 17.65 5.96 8.06
CA TYR A 332 18.89 6.46 8.67
C TYR A 332 19.99 6.68 7.61
N PHE A 333 20.05 5.84 6.59
CA PHE A 333 21.06 5.91 5.53
C PHE A 333 20.61 6.72 4.31
N SER A 334 19.33 6.66 3.93
CA SER A 334 18.87 7.18 2.63
C SER A 334 17.87 8.33 2.72
N PHE A 335 17.21 8.55 3.86
CA PHE A 335 16.14 9.54 3.95
C PHE A 335 16.63 10.79 4.68
N PRO A 336 16.40 11.99 4.14
CA PRO A 336 16.91 13.25 4.72
C PRO A 336 16.09 13.70 5.94
N ALA A 337 16.03 12.89 7.00
CA ALA A 337 15.33 13.21 8.24
C ALA A 337 16.30 13.59 9.36
N LYS A 338 16.02 14.72 10.03
CA LYS A 338 16.75 15.13 11.25
C LYS A 338 16.35 14.34 12.50
N THR A 339 15.19 13.69 12.48
CA THR A 339 14.62 12.98 13.63
C THR A 339 14.19 11.59 13.24
N ARG A 340 14.19 10.67 14.21
CA ARG A 340 13.63 9.32 14.05
C ARG A 340 12.18 9.35 13.56
N GLU A 341 11.41 10.34 14.00
CA GLU A 341 10.00 10.45 13.64
C GLU A 341 9.78 10.91 12.19
N GLY A 342 10.78 11.50 11.54
CA GLY A 342 10.77 11.75 10.10
C GLY A 342 10.91 10.46 9.27
N GLY A 343 11.44 9.39 9.87
CA GLY A 343 11.60 8.09 9.23
C GLY A 343 10.37 7.18 9.31
N TYR A 344 9.21 7.68 9.75
CA TYR A 344 8.00 6.86 9.81
C TYR A 344 7.25 6.84 8.47
N ARG A 345 6.56 5.72 8.25
CA ARG A 345 5.75 5.47 7.06
C ARG A 345 4.26 5.62 7.36
N LEU A 346 3.48 5.83 6.30
CA LEU A 346 2.03 6.02 6.37
C LEU A 346 1.34 4.80 7.00
N GLY A 347 1.84 3.58 6.77
CA GLY A 347 1.38 2.38 7.47
C GLY A 347 1.56 2.38 8.99
N ASN A 348 2.39 3.28 9.55
CA ASN A 348 2.60 3.44 11.00
C ASN A 348 1.76 4.54 11.64
N VAL A 349 0.98 5.29 10.85
CA VAL A 349 0.03 6.27 11.39
C VAL A 349 -1.03 5.52 12.21
N PHE A 350 -1.58 6.17 13.22
CA PHE A 350 -2.65 5.63 14.05
C PHE A 350 -3.55 6.76 14.54
N ILE A 351 -4.76 6.42 14.98
CA ILE A 351 -5.73 7.40 15.45
C ILE A 351 -5.42 7.75 16.91
N CYS A 352 -5.21 9.04 17.19
CA CYS A 352 -4.88 9.54 18.52
C CYS A 352 -6.01 9.24 19.52
N ALA A 353 -5.66 8.77 20.72
CA ALA A 353 -6.63 8.65 21.81
C ALA A 353 -7.04 10.05 22.30
N LYS A 354 -8.34 10.34 22.38
CA LYS A 354 -8.82 11.60 22.95
C LYS A 354 -8.52 11.63 24.46
N LYS A 355 -7.97 12.76 24.92
CA LYS A 355 -7.82 13.06 26.35
C LYS A 355 -9.21 13.34 26.91
N VAL A 356 -9.69 12.48 27.80
CA VAL A 356 -10.90 12.76 28.58
C VAL A 356 -10.44 13.13 29.99
N GLN A 357 -10.79 14.33 30.42
CA GLN A 357 -10.46 14.81 31.76
C GLN A 357 -11.62 14.42 32.69
N ASN A 358 -11.35 13.53 33.65
CA ASN A 358 -12.28 13.24 34.74
C ASN A 358 -11.73 13.87 36.03
N ASP A 359 -12.62 14.17 36.97
CA ASP A 359 -12.32 14.85 38.25
C ASP A 359 -11.30 14.16 39.16
N LEU A 360 -10.92 12.91 38.85
CA LEU A 360 -9.96 12.08 39.59
C LEU A 360 -8.60 11.90 38.87
N GLY A 361 -8.33 12.68 37.82
CA GLY A 361 -7.08 12.68 37.08
C GLY A 361 -7.24 12.33 35.60
N ARG A 362 -6.26 12.76 34.79
CA ARG A 362 -6.25 12.60 33.32
C ARG A 362 -6.11 11.11 32.96
N ARG A 363 -7.16 10.48 32.44
CA ARG A 363 -7.08 9.15 31.78
C ARG A 363 -7.37 9.29 30.30
N TYR A 364 -6.52 8.68 29.47
CA TYR A 364 -6.77 8.55 28.04
C TYR A 364 -7.82 7.45 27.82
N LYS A 365 -8.92 7.75 27.13
CA LYS A 365 -9.92 6.74 26.74
C LYS A 365 -9.82 6.54 25.22
N THR A 366 -9.44 5.34 24.82
CA THR A 366 -9.48 4.93 23.41
C THR A 366 -10.95 4.76 22.99
N ARG A 367 -11.35 5.42 21.91
CA ARG A 367 -12.68 5.25 21.30
C ARG A 367 -12.52 4.41 20.04
N PHE A 368 -13.23 3.28 19.98
CA PHE A 368 -13.32 2.43 18.80
C PHE A 368 -14.56 2.78 17.95
N GLY A 369 -14.63 2.24 16.75
CA GLY A 369 -15.61 2.65 15.73
C GLY A 369 -15.20 3.93 15.00
N ILE A 370 -16.15 4.60 14.38
CA ILE A 370 -15.91 5.85 13.63
C ILE A 370 -15.75 7.01 14.62
N VAL A 371 -14.52 7.48 14.80
CA VAL A 371 -14.15 8.39 15.90
C VAL A 371 -14.60 9.83 15.69
N ASN A 372 -14.80 10.23 14.43
CA ASN A 372 -15.23 11.58 14.05
C ASN A 372 -16.71 11.64 13.66
N LEU A 373 -17.50 10.57 13.83
CA LEU A 373 -18.90 10.54 13.40
C LEU A 373 -19.73 11.68 14.03
N ASP A 374 -19.68 11.83 15.35
CA ASP A 374 -20.42 12.89 16.06
C ASP A 374 -19.98 14.31 15.64
N THR A 375 -18.70 14.45 15.31
CA THR A 375 -18.11 15.73 14.90
C THR A 375 -18.54 16.11 13.50
N VAL A 376 -18.62 15.12 12.62
CA VAL A 376 -19.01 15.29 11.23
C VAL A 376 -20.53 15.50 11.12
N CYS A 377 -21.33 14.83 11.96
CA CYS A 377 -22.78 15.04 12.08
C CYS A 377 -23.18 16.35 12.77
N SER A 378 -22.26 17.02 13.45
CA SER A 378 -22.55 18.27 14.14
C SER A 378 -22.46 19.46 13.18
N THR A 379 -23.42 20.38 13.28
CA THR A 379 -23.46 21.67 12.57
C THR A 379 -22.61 22.75 13.26
N ASP A 380 -21.89 22.39 14.32
CA ASP A 380 -21.19 23.35 15.19
C ASP A 380 -19.91 23.94 14.55
N ILE A 381 -19.63 25.20 14.89
CA ILE A 381 -18.77 26.13 14.11
C ILE A 381 -17.25 25.82 14.21
N LYS A 382 -16.83 24.83 15.00
CA LYS A 382 -15.40 24.43 15.12
C LYS A 382 -15.22 22.92 14.96
N ARG A 383 -15.18 22.46 13.71
CA ARG A 383 -14.71 21.11 13.38
C ARG A 383 -13.20 21.02 13.68
N PRO A 384 -12.73 20.10 14.55
CA PRO A 384 -11.31 19.82 14.73
C PRO A 384 -10.67 19.41 13.40
N ASN A 385 -9.42 19.79 13.19
CA ASN A 385 -8.69 19.49 11.97
C ASN A 385 -8.56 17.97 11.82
N TYR A 386 -8.74 17.42 10.61
CA TYR A 386 -8.61 15.99 10.35
C TYR A 386 -7.26 15.43 10.84
N LEU A 387 -6.17 16.21 10.70
CA LEU A 387 -4.85 15.83 11.20
C LEU A 387 -4.71 15.85 12.73
N ASP A 388 -5.64 16.46 13.47
CA ASP A 388 -5.67 16.38 14.94
C ASP A 388 -5.97 14.95 15.43
N TYR A 389 -6.61 14.15 14.59
CA TYR A 389 -6.92 12.76 14.88
C TYR A 389 -5.79 11.79 14.54
N LEU A 390 -4.81 12.18 13.73
CA LEU A 390 -3.75 11.29 13.26
C LEU A 390 -2.45 11.50 14.03
N CYS A 391 -1.80 10.40 14.42
CA CYS A 391 -0.58 10.38 15.21
C CYS A 391 0.43 9.39 14.62
N ILE A 392 1.73 9.60 14.89
CA ILE A 392 2.80 8.65 14.52
C ILE A 392 3.59 8.16 15.74
N SER A 393 3.77 9.02 16.74
CA SER A 393 4.59 8.76 17.93
C SER A 393 4.12 9.63 19.08
N ARG A 394 4.14 9.06 20.30
CA ARG A 394 3.82 9.77 21.57
C ARG A 394 2.48 10.51 21.62
N ASP A 395 1.50 10.05 20.83
CA ASP A 395 0.17 10.66 20.69
C ASP A 395 0.22 12.17 20.38
N ILE A 396 1.27 12.60 19.65
CA ILE A 396 1.39 13.97 19.13
C ILE A 396 0.65 14.01 17.77
N PRO A 397 -0.35 14.90 17.62
CA PRO A 397 -1.10 15.00 16.37
C PRO A 397 -0.25 15.48 15.19
N LEU A 398 -0.63 15.05 13.99
CA LEU A 398 0.02 15.42 12.74
C LEU A 398 -0.16 16.90 12.38
N SER A 399 -1.23 17.55 12.86
CA SER A 399 -1.46 18.98 12.67
C SER A 399 -0.27 19.83 13.12
N ARG A 400 0.30 19.52 14.28
CA ARG A 400 1.50 20.21 14.80
C ARG A 400 2.72 20.08 13.89
N ARG A 401 2.83 18.97 13.15
CA ARG A 401 3.90 18.78 12.18
C ARG A 401 3.58 19.46 10.86
N GLN A 402 2.30 19.50 10.48
CA GLN A 402 1.83 20.27 9.34
C GLN A 402 2.20 21.76 9.52
N ASP A 403 2.01 22.34 10.69
CA ASP A 403 2.38 23.75 10.96
C ASP A 403 3.86 24.08 10.69
N LEU A 404 4.74 23.08 10.75
CA LEU A 404 6.18 23.24 10.54
C LEU A 404 6.62 23.06 9.08
N VAL A 405 5.81 22.37 8.26
CA VAL A 405 6.24 21.88 6.93
C VAL A 405 5.29 22.32 5.81
N SER A 406 4.03 22.58 6.14
CA SER A 406 2.97 22.93 5.19
C SER A 406 3.21 24.28 4.53
N VAL A 407 2.76 24.36 3.28
CA VAL A 407 2.80 25.56 2.45
C VAL A 407 1.36 26.12 2.25
N GLY A 408 0.46 25.86 3.20
CA GLY A 408 -0.96 26.21 3.13
C GLY A 408 -1.83 25.14 2.44
N GLY A 409 -3.15 25.39 2.40
CA GLY A 409 -4.14 24.50 1.78
C GLY A 409 -4.71 23.41 2.70
N ARG A 410 -5.72 22.67 2.18
CA ARG A 410 -6.33 21.54 2.89
C ARG A 410 -5.36 20.36 2.97
N ALA A 411 -5.45 19.58 4.04
CA ALA A 411 -4.62 18.40 4.18
C ALA A 411 -5.13 17.31 3.24
N ILE A 412 -4.30 16.81 2.31
CA ILE A 412 -4.70 15.72 1.40
C ILE A 412 -5.15 14.46 2.15
N ALA A 413 -4.76 14.32 3.43
CA ALA A 413 -5.22 13.27 4.32
C ALA A 413 -6.75 13.26 4.53
N GLU A 414 -7.45 14.40 4.38
CA GLU A 414 -8.92 14.48 4.49
C GLU A 414 -9.65 13.66 3.42
N LEU A 415 -8.98 13.32 2.32
CA LEU A 415 -9.51 12.45 1.26
C LEU A 415 -9.48 10.97 1.64
N PHE A 416 -8.76 10.58 2.69
CA PHE A 416 -8.72 9.21 3.15
C PHE A 416 -9.82 8.90 4.16
N THR A 417 -10.43 7.73 4.02
CA THR A 417 -10.99 7.05 5.19
C THR A 417 -9.91 6.13 5.77
N CYS A 418 -9.48 6.41 7.00
CA CYS A 418 -8.40 5.69 7.65
C CYS A 418 -8.93 4.66 8.65
N PHE A 419 -8.56 3.39 8.44
CA PHE A 419 -8.82 2.26 9.33
C PHE A 419 -7.56 1.95 10.14
N ASP A 420 -7.59 2.32 11.41
CA ASP A 420 -6.55 1.95 12.37
C ASP A 420 -6.86 0.59 12.99
N CYS A 421 -6.10 -0.41 12.54
CA CYS A 421 -6.24 -1.79 12.98
C CYS A 421 -5.27 -2.14 14.12
N THR A 422 -4.69 -1.16 14.80
CA THR A 422 -3.73 -1.38 15.90
C THR A 422 -4.27 -2.31 16.98
N ASN A 423 -5.57 -2.31 17.26
CA ASN A 423 -6.19 -3.20 18.24
C ASN A 423 -7.20 -4.17 17.59
N TYR A 424 -7.07 -4.41 16.28
CA TYR A 424 -7.99 -5.27 15.54
C TYR A 424 -7.89 -6.73 15.99
N THR A 425 -9.04 -7.28 16.39
CA THR A 425 -9.22 -8.65 16.84
C THR A 425 -10.35 -9.35 16.10
N GLU A 426 -10.25 -10.68 16.03
CA GLU A 426 -11.27 -11.57 15.47
C GLU A 426 -11.49 -12.77 16.37
N ILE A 427 -12.65 -13.42 16.23
CA ILE A 427 -12.94 -14.66 16.96
C ILE A 427 -12.39 -15.83 16.16
N ASN A 428 -11.45 -16.58 16.75
CA ASN A 428 -10.97 -17.80 16.13
C ASN A 428 -12.09 -18.86 16.14
N ARG A 429 -12.60 -19.21 14.96
CA ARG A 429 -13.72 -20.18 14.81
C ARG A 429 -13.46 -21.55 15.45
N LYS A 430 -12.19 -21.97 15.55
CA LYS A 430 -11.82 -23.28 16.12
C LYS A 430 -11.79 -23.26 17.65
N THR A 431 -11.40 -22.14 18.26
CA THR A 431 -11.17 -22.05 19.71
C THR A 431 -12.19 -21.18 20.44
N GLY A 432 -13.00 -20.41 19.70
CA GLY A 432 -13.91 -19.40 20.25
C GLY A 432 -13.20 -18.21 20.92
N LYS A 433 -11.86 -18.17 20.91
CA LYS A 433 -11.07 -17.13 21.58
C LYS A 433 -10.80 -15.97 20.64
N GLU A 434 -10.79 -14.78 21.21
CA GLU A 434 -10.36 -13.57 20.54
C GLU A 434 -8.86 -13.65 20.24
N VAL A 435 -8.51 -13.40 18.97
CA VAL A 435 -7.14 -13.36 18.48
C VAL A 435 -6.90 -12.02 17.82
N GLY A 436 -5.77 -11.38 18.17
CA GLY A 436 -5.34 -10.20 17.44
C GLY A 436 -4.87 -10.57 16.04
N ILE A 437 -5.21 -9.76 15.04
CA ILE A 437 -4.91 -10.05 13.64
C ILE A 437 -3.56 -9.46 13.22
N VAL A 438 -3.33 -8.17 13.51
CA VAL A 438 -2.11 -7.42 13.15
C VAL A 438 -1.34 -6.90 14.36
N SER A 439 -1.86 -7.11 15.56
CA SER A 439 -1.21 -6.83 16.83
C SER A 439 -1.59 -7.91 17.83
N TYR A 440 -0.88 -8.04 18.95
CA TYR A 440 -1.24 -8.98 20.02
C TYR A 440 -2.46 -8.51 20.85
N GLY A 441 -3.35 -7.69 20.27
CA GLY A 441 -4.73 -7.47 20.72
C GLY A 441 -4.97 -6.78 22.05
N PHE A 442 -3.95 -6.37 22.82
CA PHE A 442 -4.19 -5.95 24.22
C PHE A 442 -3.45 -4.69 24.68
N GLY A 443 -3.17 -3.71 23.80
CA GLY A 443 -2.47 -2.49 24.20
C GLY A 443 -1.13 -2.73 24.92
N ARG A 444 -0.59 -3.95 24.84
CA ARG A 444 0.65 -4.35 25.51
C ARG A 444 1.78 -3.99 24.57
N PRO A 445 2.65 -3.03 24.94
CA PRO A 445 3.81 -2.71 24.12
C PRO A 445 4.65 -3.98 23.96
N SER A 446 5.02 -4.29 22.72
CA SER A 446 6.00 -5.34 22.40
C SER A 446 7.24 -5.16 23.29
N LYS A 447 7.53 -6.18 24.11
CA LYS A 447 8.72 -6.20 24.97
C LYS A 447 9.96 -6.56 24.14
N ARG A 448 11.07 -5.85 24.44
CA ARG A 448 12.48 -5.97 23.96
C ARG A 448 12.74 -5.90 22.44
N PHE A 449 13.83 -5.22 22.07
CA PHE A 449 14.28 -5.02 20.68
C PHE A 449 14.61 -6.35 19.97
N GLY A 450 15.24 -7.30 20.68
CA GLY A 450 15.58 -8.62 20.13
C GLY A 450 14.36 -9.46 19.74
N GLU A 451 13.26 -9.38 20.50
CA GLU A 451 12.01 -10.05 20.12
C GLU A 451 11.32 -9.38 18.93
N ARG A 452 11.46 -8.05 18.75
CA ARG A 452 10.98 -7.38 17.51
C ARG A 452 11.77 -7.83 16.29
N PHE A 453 13.08 -7.98 16.44
CA PHE A 453 13.95 -8.44 15.36
C PHE A 453 13.60 -9.87 14.96
N SER A 454 13.58 -10.82 15.91
CA SER A 454 13.28 -12.23 15.61
C SER A 454 11.88 -12.45 15.02
N ARG A 455 10.90 -11.60 15.35
CA ARG A 455 9.53 -11.69 14.82
C ARG A 455 9.40 -11.26 13.36
N ILE A 456 10.23 -10.35 12.87
CA ILE A 456 10.25 -10.00 11.43
C ILE A 456 10.63 -11.23 10.58
N PHE A 457 11.42 -12.15 11.15
CA PHE A 457 11.92 -13.34 10.47
C PHE A 457 11.15 -14.62 10.80
N SER A 458 10.08 -14.56 11.62
CA SER A 458 9.33 -15.74 12.06
C SER A 458 7.97 -15.81 11.38
N THR A 459 7.79 -16.78 10.48
CA THR A 459 6.51 -17.05 9.78
C THR A 459 5.42 -17.65 10.67
N LYS A 460 5.76 -18.10 11.88
CA LYS A 460 4.83 -18.80 12.80
C LYS A 460 4.10 -17.87 13.79
N ASN A 461 4.40 -16.57 13.78
CA ASN A 461 3.84 -15.61 14.73
C ASN A 461 3.08 -14.50 13.99
N LEU A 462 2.07 -13.95 14.68
CA LEU A 462 1.27 -12.79 14.30
C LEU A 462 1.93 -11.86 13.26
N ASP A 463 1.38 -11.85 12.05
CA ASP A 463 1.83 -10.99 10.95
C ASP A 463 1.29 -9.56 11.09
N SER A 464 2.10 -8.67 11.67
CA SER A 464 1.73 -7.27 11.89
C SER A 464 1.66 -6.41 10.61
N HIS A 465 2.14 -6.94 9.48
CA HIS A 465 2.35 -6.18 8.24
C HIS A 465 1.38 -6.62 7.13
N GLY A 466 1.24 -7.93 6.91
CA GLY A 466 0.34 -8.52 5.92
C GLY A 466 -0.89 -9.20 6.52
N GLY A 467 -1.02 -9.27 7.85
CA GLY A 467 -2.09 -10.01 8.52
C GLY A 467 -3.51 -9.58 8.13
N TYR A 468 -3.71 -8.35 7.69
CA TYR A 468 -4.98 -7.85 7.11
C TYR A 468 -5.51 -8.70 5.96
N ILE A 469 -4.59 -9.28 5.19
CA ILE A 469 -4.82 -9.96 3.92
C ILE A 469 -4.51 -11.45 4.07
N TYR A 470 -3.36 -11.78 4.68
CA TYR A 470 -2.84 -13.14 4.68
C TYR A 470 -3.33 -13.97 5.87
N ASN A 471 -3.88 -13.36 6.92
CA ASN A 471 -4.41 -14.12 8.04
C ASN A 471 -5.80 -14.67 7.69
N ASP A 472 -5.98 -15.98 7.84
CA ASP A 472 -7.25 -16.66 7.57
C ASP A 472 -8.41 -16.17 8.45
N HIS A 473 -8.09 -15.63 9.63
CA HIS A 473 -9.08 -15.13 10.57
C HIS A 473 -9.48 -13.67 10.32
N ALA A 474 -8.80 -12.94 9.43
CA ALA A 474 -8.99 -11.51 9.18
C ALA A 474 -10.26 -11.19 8.36
N ASP A 475 -11.42 -11.68 8.80
CA ASP A 475 -12.66 -11.60 8.04
C ASP A 475 -13.10 -10.15 7.83
N LEU A 476 -13.21 -9.34 8.89
CA LEU A 476 -13.63 -7.94 8.76
C LEU A 476 -12.69 -7.11 7.86
N SER A 477 -11.37 -7.21 8.03
CA SER A 477 -10.45 -6.44 7.17
C SER A 477 -10.52 -6.88 5.72
N LYS A 478 -10.63 -8.19 5.43
CA LYS A 478 -10.84 -8.68 4.06
C LYS A 478 -12.16 -8.17 3.47
N ARG A 479 -13.25 -8.21 4.24
CA ARG A 479 -14.54 -7.65 3.82
C ARG A 479 -14.40 -6.19 3.43
N LEU A 480 -13.80 -5.39 4.30
CA LEU A 480 -13.61 -3.95 4.05
C LEU A 480 -12.67 -3.70 2.86
N ILE A 481 -11.49 -4.32 2.82
CA ILE A 481 -10.51 -4.12 1.75
C ILE A 481 -11.11 -4.42 0.38
N TYR A 482 -11.68 -5.61 0.20
CA TYR A 482 -12.20 -6.05 -1.09
C TYR A 482 -13.56 -5.39 -1.41
N GLY A 483 -14.40 -5.20 -0.40
CA GLY A 483 -15.69 -4.52 -0.55
C GLY A 483 -15.52 -3.06 -0.98
N LEU A 484 -14.62 -2.32 -0.33
CA LEU A 484 -14.33 -0.92 -0.69
C LEU A 484 -13.65 -0.83 -2.08
N ALA A 485 -12.75 -1.76 -2.40
CA ALA A 485 -12.06 -1.77 -3.68
C ALA A 485 -12.97 -2.06 -4.88
N CYS A 486 -13.98 -2.93 -4.73
CA CYS A 486 -14.89 -3.29 -5.82
C CYS A 486 -16.18 -2.46 -5.81
N LEU A 487 -16.81 -2.31 -4.65
CA LEU A 487 -18.15 -1.74 -4.52
C LEU A 487 -18.16 -0.25 -4.13
N GLY A 488 -17.01 0.30 -3.71
CA GLY A 488 -16.92 1.63 -3.14
C GLY A 488 -17.59 1.74 -1.75
N PHE A 489 -17.67 2.95 -1.19
CA PHE A 489 -18.14 3.16 0.18
C PHE A 489 -19.59 2.68 0.39
N LYS A 490 -20.53 3.23 -0.39
CA LYS A 490 -21.96 2.91 -0.29
C LYS A 490 -22.24 1.43 -0.55
N GLY A 491 -21.63 0.87 -1.61
CA GLY A 491 -21.81 -0.53 -1.96
C GLY A 491 -21.25 -1.47 -0.90
N CYS A 492 -20.11 -1.12 -0.29
CA CYS A 492 -19.54 -1.88 0.83
C CYS A 492 -20.46 -1.86 2.06
N LEU A 493 -20.99 -0.69 2.44
CA LEU A 493 -21.95 -0.56 3.54
C LEU A 493 -23.21 -1.41 3.33
N GLN A 494 -23.79 -1.37 2.12
CA GLN A 494 -24.94 -2.17 1.74
C GLN A 494 -24.63 -3.68 1.76
N ALA A 495 -23.39 -4.07 1.42
CA ALA A 495 -22.97 -5.48 1.43
C ALA A 495 -22.74 -6.00 2.85
N MET A 496 -22.28 -5.15 3.77
CA MET A 496 -22.12 -5.52 5.18
C MET A 496 -23.46 -5.64 5.91
N HIS A 497 -24.44 -4.81 5.56
CA HIS A 497 -25.76 -4.78 6.20
C HIS A 497 -26.89 -4.83 5.16
N PRO A 498 -27.12 -5.98 4.50
CA PRO A 498 -28.17 -6.14 3.50
C PRO A 498 -29.56 -5.80 4.05
N GLU A 499 -29.82 -6.12 5.32
CA GLU A 499 -31.09 -5.88 6.01
C GLU A 499 -31.45 -4.38 6.09
N LEU A 500 -30.43 -3.52 6.16
CA LEU A 500 -30.60 -2.06 6.21
C LEU A 500 -30.74 -1.42 4.81
N SER A 501 -30.51 -2.19 3.73
CA SER A 501 -30.47 -1.63 2.36
C SER A 501 -31.84 -1.24 1.80
N ASN A 502 -32.92 -1.81 2.31
CA ASN A 502 -34.28 -1.63 1.76
C ASN A 502 -35.09 -0.51 2.45
N SER A 503 -34.62 0.03 3.58
CA SER A 503 -35.42 0.96 4.39
C SER A 503 -34.61 2.00 5.19
N ALA A 504 -33.27 1.90 5.29
CA ALA A 504 -32.49 2.76 6.17
C ALA A 504 -31.75 3.87 5.40
N ALA A 505 -31.71 5.08 5.98
CA ALA A 505 -30.81 6.14 5.54
C ALA A 505 -29.35 5.66 5.64
N THR A 506 -28.49 6.08 4.69
CA THR A 506 -27.04 5.73 4.65
C THR A 506 -26.35 5.96 6.00
N LEU A 507 -26.80 6.95 6.77
CA LEU A 507 -26.33 7.21 8.13
C LEU A 507 -26.48 6.00 9.08
N SER A 508 -27.60 5.26 9.01
CA SER A 508 -27.80 4.06 9.83
C SER A 508 -26.82 2.95 9.48
N GLN A 509 -26.48 2.80 8.19
CA GLN A 509 -25.47 1.83 7.75
C GLN A 509 -24.07 2.22 8.25
N VAL A 510 -23.77 3.53 8.30
CA VAL A 510 -22.53 4.08 8.85
C VAL A 510 -22.45 3.83 10.36
N HIS A 511 -23.55 3.98 11.09
CA HIS A 511 -23.61 3.60 12.51
C HIS A 511 -23.37 2.09 12.71
N ALA A 512 -23.98 1.24 11.89
CA ALA A 512 -23.76 -0.20 11.94
C ALA A 512 -22.29 -0.57 11.65
N LEU A 513 -21.65 0.06 10.66
CA LEU A 513 -20.21 -0.08 10.42
C LEU A 513 -19.39 0.35 11.65
N SER A 514 -19.75 1.49 12.26
CA SER A 514 -19.06 1.97 13.47
C SER A 514 -19.16 0.97 14.62
N GLU A 515 -20.32 0.33 14.81
CA GLU A 515 -20.54 -0.70 15.83
C GLU A 515 -19.70 -1.95 15.55
N VAL A 516 -19.73 -2.46 14.32
CA VAL A 516 -18.91 -3.62 13.91
C VAL A 516 -17.42 -3.34 14.11
N CYS A 517 -16.94 -2.15 13.71
CA CYS A 517 -15.55 -1.76 13.96
C CYS A 517 -15.24 -1.65 15.46
N GLN A 518 -16.19 -1.14 16.26
CA GLN A 518 -16.04 -1.05 17.71
C GLN A 518 -15.92 -2.43 18.38
N GLU A 519 -16.77 -3.39 17.99
CA GLU A 519 -16.73 -4.77 18.49
C GLU A 519 -15.41 -5.47 18.18
N ARG A 520 -14.78 -5.13 17.05
CA ARG A 520 -13.49 -5.71 16.61
C ARG A 520 -12.27 -4.89 17.01
N GLY A 521 -12.43 -3.85 17.84
CA GLY A 521 -11.32 -3.02 18.31
C GLY A 521 -10.65 -2.16 17.21
N MET A 522 -11.32 -1.93 16.08
CA MET A 522 -10.86 -1.00 15.04
C MET A 522 -11.28 0.43 15.35
N GLN A 523 -10.40 1.39 15.05
CA GLN A 523 -10.76 2.81 15.02
C GLN A 523 -10.84 3.27 13.56
N VAL A 524 -11.83 4.08 13.22
CA VAL A 524 -12.03 4.57 11.86
C VAL A 524 -12.11 6.09 11.88
N LEU A 525 -11.33 6.74 11.03
CA LEU A 525 -11.44 8.17 10.77
C LEU A 525 -12.04 8.34 9.38
N LEU A 526 -13.31 8.72 9.32
CA LEU A 526 -14.06 8.85 8.07
C LEU A 526 -13.58 10.09 7.31
N ALA A 527 -13.31 9.95 6.00
CA ALA A 527 -13.00 11.10 5.15
C ALA A 527 -14.15 12.11 5.19
N THR A 528 -13.80 13.41 5.19
CA THR A 528 -14.82 14.47 5.19
C THR A 528 -15.68 14.39 3.93
N GLU A 529 -15.04 14.14 2.79
CA GLU A 529 -15.71 13.96 1.49
C GLU A 529 -16.71 12.79 1.50
N ARG A 530 -16.44 11.69 2.22
CA ARG A 530 -17.39 10.56 2.29
C ARG A 530 -18.67 10.96 3.01
N TYR A 531 -18.58 11.84 3.99
CA TYR A 531 -19.78 12.33 4.64
C TYR A 531 -20.56 13.29 3.76
N GLU A 532 -19.89 14.29 3.19
CA GLU A 532 -20.50 15.31 2.34
C GLU A 532 -21.17 14.66 1.12
N VAL A 533 -20.43 13.81 0.39
CA VAL A 533 -20.92 13.20 -0.85
C VAL A 533 -21.83 12.01 -0.59
N ASP A 534 -21.48 11.10 0.32
CA ASP A 534 -22.22 9.85 0.46
C ASP A 534 -23.41 9.93 1.42
N ILE A 535 -23.36 10.81 2.42
CA ILE A 535 -24.40 10.92 3.46
C ILE A 535 -25.26 12.16 3.25
N LEU A 536 -24.65 13.32 2.97
CA LEU A 536 -25.39 14.57 2.72
C LEU A 536 -25.80 14.75 1.25
N CYS A 537 -25.24 13.95 0.33
CA CYS A 537 -25.46 14.07 -1.11
C CYS A 537 -25.05 15.46 -1.67
N GLU A 538 -24.02 16.07 -1.09
CA GLU A 538 -23.44 17.32 -1.57
C GLU A 538 -22.52 17.08 -2.77
N ASP A 539 -22.30 18.13 -3.56
CA ASP A 539 -21.35 18.10 -4.67
C ASP A 539 -19.91 17.94 -4.15
N ARG A 540 -19.12 17.18 -4.90
CA ARG A 540 -17.73 16.91 -4.53
C ARG A 540 -16.87 18.17 -4.69
N ASP A 541 -16.48 18.79 -3.57
CA ASP A 541 -15.54 19.91 -3.56
C ASP A 541 -14.11 19.48 -3.21
N ARG A 542 -13.24 19.46 -4.22
CA ARG A 542 -11.80 19.21 -4.06
C ARG A 542 -10.93 20.45 -4.15
N ASN A 543 -11.51 21.63 -4.12
CA ASN A 543 -10.73 22.86 -4.12
C ASN A 543 -9.86 22.95 -2.86
N GLY A 544 -8.61 23.37 -3.05
CA GLY A 544 -7.64 23.55 -1.96
C GLY A 544 -6.81 22.31 -1.59
N TYR A 545 -7.04 21.15 -2.22
CA TYR A 545 -6.21 19.96 -2.03
C TYR A 545 -4.99 19.90 -2.92
#